data_AF-K9KDR2-F1
#
_entry.id   AF-K9KDR2-F1
#
_cell.length_a   1.000
_cell.length_b   1.000
_cell.length_c   1.000
_cell.angle_alpha   90.00
_cell.angle_beta   90.00
_cell.angle_gamma   90.00
#
_symmetry.space_group_name_H-M   'P 1'
#
loop_
_entity.id
_entity.type
_entity.pdbx_description
1 polymer ?
#
loop_
_entity_poly.entity_id
_entity_poly.type
_entity_poly.pdbx_seq_one_letter_code
_entity_poly.pdbx_strand_id
1 'polypeptide(L)'
;SEGLNSTLKDQIMSHPALHDALNDPKNGDSATKHLKQQASILGNIEKLKLLGPRRCFVEFGAGKGKLSHWVDIALKDAEKVHFILVEKVTTRFKVDGKHRKKNSVFERLQIDIQHLCLNKIPVLSKEKLPVVGIGKHLCGMATGM
;
A
#
# COMPACT_ATOMS: atom_id res chain seq x y z
N SER A 1 -8.77 22.68 -7.14
CA SER A 1 -7.66 21.87 -6.60
C SER A 1 -6.50 22.06 -7.54
N GLU A 2 -5.45 22.79 -7.15
CA GLU A 2 -4.22 22.77 -7.94
C GLU A 2 -3.65 21.36 -7.84
N GLY A 3 -3.70 20.61 -8.95
CA GLY A 3 -2.98 19.34 -9.03
C GLY A 3 -1.49 19.58 -8.79
N LEU A 4 -0.76 18.53 -8.42
CA LEU A 4 0.71 18.57 -8.33
C LEU A 4 1.29 19.02 -9.67
N ASN A 5 1.51 20.33 -9.84
CA ASN A 5 2.24 20.95 -10.94
C ASN A 5 3.75 20.71 -10.74
N SER A 6 4.12 19.44 -10.59
CA SER A 6 5.51 19.00 -10.57
C SER A 6 5.77 18.21 -11.84
N THR A 7 6.81 18.59 -12.58
CA THR A 7 7.37 17.73 -13.63
C THR A 7 7.89 16.47 -12.94
N LEU A 8 7.11 15.39 -13.01
CA LEU A 8 7.53 14.10 -12.47
C LEU A 8 8.68 13.57 -13.34
N LYS A 9 9.90 13.69 -12.84
CA LYS A 9 11.05 13.04 -13.45
C LYS A 9 10.96 11.55 -13.19
N ASP A 10 11.20 10.75 -14.22
CA ASP A 10 11.36 9.32 -14.06
C ASP A 10 12.49 9.05 -13.07
N GLN A 11 12.15 8.38 -11.97
CA GLN A 11 13.10 8.04 -10.93
C GLN A 11 12.79 6.65 -10.39
N ILE A 12 13.80 5.79 -10.43
CA ILE A 12 13.79 4.51 -9.73
C ILE A 12 14.36 4.75 -8.34
N MET A 13 13.57 4.46 -7.31
CA MET A 13 13.99 4.54 -5.91
C MET A 13 14.15 3.14 -5.32
N SER A 14 14.62 3.09 -4.08
CA SER A 14 14.61 1.90 -3.24
C SER A 14 14.27 2.32 -1.81
N HIS A 15 13.90 1.35 -0.96
CA HIS A 15 13.58 1.61 0.44
C HIS A 15 14.22 0.54 1.34
N PRO A 16 14.85 0.91 2.48
CA PRO A 16 15.56 -0.03 3.35
C PRO A 16 14.70 -1.20 3.86
N ALA A 17 13.40 -0.99 4.05
CA ALA A 17 12.46 -2.04 4.47
C ALA A 17 12.43 -3.28 3.55
N LEU A 18 12.91 -3.18 2.31
CA LEU A 18 12.98 -4.30 1.38
C LEU A 18 14.41 -4.83 1.18
N HIS A 19 15.42 -4.28 1.86
CA HIS A 19 16.83 -4.62 1.62
C HIS A 19 17.10 -6.12 1.74
N ASP A 20 16.72 -6.73 2.86
CA ASP A 20 16.93 -8.17 3.09
C ASP A 20 16.15 -9.02 2.09
N ALA A 21 14.90 -8.62 1.81
CA ALA A 21 14.05 -9.32 0.88
C ALA A 21 14.57 -9.26 -0.57
N LEU A 22 15.20 -8.15 -0.97
CA LEU A 22 15.81 -8.00 -2.29
C LEU A 22 17.08 -8.84 -2.44
N ASN A 23 17.78 -9.12 -1.33
CA ASN A 23 19.04 -9.87 -1.31
C ASN A 23 18.86 -11.35 -0.96
N ASP A 24 17.63 -11.84 -0.77
CA ASP A 24 17.39 -13.26 -0.52
C ASP A 24 17.78 -14.10 -1.75
N PRO A 25 18.78 -15.01 -1.64
CA PRO A 25 19.25 -15.83 -2.76
C PRO A 25 18.19 -16.82 -3.27
N LYS A 26 17.09 -17.04 -2.53
CA LYS A 26 15.97 -17.89 -2.96
C LYS A 26 15.04 -17.20 -3.94
N ASN A 27 15.21 -15.90 -4.18
CA ASN A 27 14.39 -15.17 -5.14
C ASN A 27 14.77 -15.54 -6.58
N GLY A 28 13.79 -16.02 -7.34
CA GLY A 28 13.88 -16.04 -8.80
C GLY A 28 13.64 -14.66 -9.41
N ASP A 29 13.97 -14.50 -10.70
CA ASP A 29 13.89 -13.23 -11.44
C ASP A 29 12.55 -12.50 -11.32
N SER A 30 11.45 -13.27 -11.38
CA SER A 30 10.11 -12.73 -11.22
C SER A 30 9.92 -12.09 -9.84
N ALA A 31 10.27 -12.80 -8.76
CA ALA A 31 10.16 -12.28 -7.40
C ALA A 31 11.00 -11.01 -7.21
N THR A 32 12.25 -11.03 -7.70
CA THR A 32 13.17 -9.88 -7.67
C THR A 32 12.58 -8.68 -8.41
N LYS A 33 12.00 -8.87 -9.60
CA LYS A 33 11.32 -7.80 -10.35
C LYS A 33 10.17 -7.20 -9.54
N HIS A 34 9.31 -8.03 -8.95
CA HIS A 34 8.21 -7.56 -8.12
C HIS A 34 8.71 -6.77 -6.89
N LEU A 35 9.77 -7.22 -6.23
CA LEU A 35 10.36 -6.54 -5.07
C LEU A 35 10.96 -5.19 -5.44
N LYS A 36 11.73 -5.10 -6.54
CA LYS A 36 12.30 -3.83 -7.02
C LYS A 36 11.23 -2.78 -7.30
N GLN A 37 10.11 -3.20 -7.91
CA GLN A 37 8.97 -2.31 -8.15
C GLN A 37 8.35 -1.80 -6.84
N GLN A 38 8.13 -2.68 -5.86
CA GLN A 38 7.59 -2.27 -4.54
C GLN A 38 8.57 -1.36 -3.79
N ALA A 39 9.88 -1.64 -3.84
CA ALA A 39 10.91 -0.81 -3.22
C ALA A 39 10.93 0.60 -3.81
N SER A 40 10.78 0.72 -5.13
CA SER A 40 10.71 2.02 -5.80
C SER A 40 9.45 2.80 -5.44
N ILE A 41 8.29 2.14 -5.38
CA ILE A 41 7.05 2.79 -4.93
C ILE A 41 7.22 3.29 -3.50
N LEU A 42 7.69 2.43 -2.59
CA LEU A 42 7.85 2.79 -1.18
C LEU A 42 8.86 3.92 -0.96
N GLY A 43 9.99 3.91 -1.69
CA GLY A 43 10.98 4.98 -1.65
C GLY A 43 10.43 6.33 -2.14
N ASN A 44 9.55 6.33 -3.15
CA ASN A 44 8.87 7.54 -3.58
C ASN A 44 7.86 8.05 -2.53
N ILE A 45 7.10 7.16 -1.88
CA ILE A 45 6.18 7.53 -0.79
C ILE A 45 6.96 8.18 0.37
N GLU A 46 8.14 7.64 0.71
CA GLU A 46 9.04 8.21 1.72
C GLU A 46 9.57 9.60 1.29
N LYS A 47 10.06 9.74 0.06
CA LYS A 47 10.54 11.02 -0.49
C LYS A 47 9.47 12.11 -0.45
N LEU A 48 8.21 11.73 -0.69
CA LEU A 48 7.05 12.63 -0.60
C LEU A 48 6.60 12.90 0.85
N LYS A 49 7.28 12.34 1.86
CA LYS A 49 6.97 12.46 3.29
C LYS A 49 5.56 11.95 3.64
N LEU A 50 5.10 10.94 2.92
CA LEU A 50 3.79 10.32 3.12
C LEU A 50 3.85 9.13 4.07
N LEU A 51 5.04 8.56 4.31
CA LEU A 51 5.28 7.58 5.37
C LEU A 51 5.31 8.28 6.73
N GLY A 52 4.39 7.92 7.63
CA GLY A 52 4.36 8.47 8.98
C GLY A 52 3.21 7.91 9.83
N PRO A 53 3.20 8.24 11.13
CA PRO A 53 2.16 7.80 12.05
C PRO A 53 0.82 8.47 11.75
N ARG A 54 -0.26 7.95 12.35
CA ARG A 54 -1.60 8.54 12.29
C ARG A 54 -2.09 8.74 10.85
N ARG A 55 -1.95 7.71 10.02
CA ARG A 55 -2.36 7.73 8.61
C ARG A 55 -3.17 6.49 8.27
N CYS A 56 -4.04 6.63 7.26
CA CYS A 56 -4.68 5.50 6.63
C CYS A 56 -4.17 5.31 5.21
N PHE A 57 -3.57 4.16 4.93
CA PHE A 57 -3.13 3.74 3.62
C PHE A 57 -4.23 2.94 2.93
N VAL A 58 -4.63 3.33 1.73
CA VAL A 58 -5.62 2.62 0.92
C VAL A 58 -4.89 2.00 -0.28
N GLU A 59 -4.73 0.69 -0.29
CA GLU A 59 -4.12 -0.04 -1.41
C GLU A 59 -5.19 -0.43 -2.43
N PHE A 60 -5.17 0.25 -3.58
CA PHE A 60 -6.04 -0.06 -4.70
C PHE A 60 -5.49 -1.23 -5.53
N GLY A 61 -6.32 -2.23 -5.80
CA GLY A 61 -5.89 -3.44 -6.49
C GLY A 61 -4.94 -4.27 -5.62
N ALA A 62 -5.26 -4.39 -4.32
CA ALA A 62 -4.36 -4.93 -3.32
C ALA A 62 -3.90 -6.38 -3.59
N GLY A 63 -4.77 -7.22 -4.15
CA GLY A 63 -4.48 -8.63 -4.34
C GLY A 63 -4.00 -9.25 -3.03
N LYS A 64 -2.74 -9.71 -3.02
CA LYS A 64 -2.07 -10.30 -1.85
C LYS A 64 -1.65 -9.28 -0.76
N GLY A 65 -1.92 -7.98 -0.91
CA GLY A 65 -1.60 -6.92 0.07
C GLY A 65 -0.11 -6.67 0.26
N LYS A 66 0.71 -6.96 -0.76
CA LYS A 66 2.17 -6.89 -0.65
C LYS A 66 2.68 -5.46 -0.45
N LEU A 67 2.04 -4.45 -1.04
CA LEU A 67 2.54 -3.08 -0.90
C LEU A 67 2.27 -2.58 0.52
N SER A 68 1.05 -2.77 1.03
CA SER A 68 0.71 -2.42 2.43
C SER A 68 1.58 -3.18 3.44
N HIS A 69 1.94 -4.43 3.14
CA HIS A 69 2.87 -5.17 3.99
C HIS A 69 4.23 -4.48 4.13
N TRP A 70 4.80 -3.98 3.02
CA TRP A 70 6.08 -3.28 3.07
C TRP A 70 5.97 -1.90 3.73
N VAL A 71 4.83 -1.22 3.58
CA VAL A 71 4.54 0.01 4.31
C VAL A 71 4.47 -0.26 5.83
N ASP A 72 3.80 -1.34 6.27
CA ASP A 72 3.77 -1.74 7.69
C ASP A 72 5.17 -2.07 8.24
N ILE A 73 6.04 -2.70 7.43
CA ILE A 73 7.43 -2.94 7.84
C ILE A 73 8.18 -1.62 7.99
N ALA A 74 8.04 -0.70 7.03
CA ALA A 74 8.67 0.63 7.09
C ALA A 74 8.17 1.46 8.29
N LEU A 75 6.92 1.24 8.69
CA LEU A 75 6.24 1.96 9.77
C LEU A 75 6.11 1.11 11.05
N LYS A 76 7.00 0.13 11.26
CA LYS A 76 6.89 -0.83 12.39
C LYS A 76 6.76 -0.17 13.77
N ASP A 77 7.34 1.01 13.94
CA ASP A 77 7.36 1.78 15.20
C ASP A 77 6.36 2.95 15.18
N ALA A 78 5.62 3.15 14.09
CA ALA A 78 4.65 4.22 13.96
C ALA A 78 3.32 3.85 14.63
N GLU A 79 2.71 4.83 15.30
CA GLU A 79 1.42 4.64 15.96
C GLU A 79 0.24 4.97 15.04
N LYS A 80 -0.90 4.31 15.29
CA LYS A 80 -2.19 4.58 14.64
C LYS A 80 -2.11 4.53 13.10
N VAL A 81 -1.54 3.45 12.58
CA VAL A 81 -1.47 3.22 11.13
C VAL A 81 -2.59 2.28 10.72
N HIS A 82 -3.42 2.70 9.78
CA HIS A 82 -4.53 1.89 9.27
C HIS A 82 -4.28 1.53 7.82
N PHE A 83 -4.65 0.32 7.43
CA PHE A 83 -4.53 -0.20 6.08
C PHE A 83 -5.90 -0.67 5.59
N ILE A 84 -6.34 -0.15 4.45
CA ILE A 84 -7.54 -0.58 3.74
C ILE A 84 -7.09 -1.19 2.41
N LEU A 85 -7.34 -2.48 2.25
CA LEU A 85 -6.99 -3.26 1.06
C LEU A 85 -8.23 -3.35 0.17
N VAL A 86 -8.21 -2.72 -1.00
CA VAL A 86 -9.34 -2.70 -1.95
C VAL A 86 -9.05 -3.65 -3.10
N GLU A 87 -9.91 -4.65 -3.30
CA GLU A 87 -9.84 -5.57 -4.44
C GLU A 87 -11.23 -6.07 -4.86
N LYS A 88 -11.39 -6.39 -6.15
CA LYS A 88 -12.67 -6.88 -6.71
C LYS A 88 -12.94 -8.36 -6.39
N VAL A 89 -11.89 -9.18 -6.40
CA VAL A 89 -11.94 -10.63 -6.17
C VAL A 89 -11.08 -10.95 -4.96
N THR A 90 -11.54 -11.82 -4.07
CA THR A 90 -10.77 -12.14 -2.86
C THR A 90 -9.56 -12.99 -3.19
N THR A 91 -8.37 -12.47 -2.89
CA THR A 91 -7.15 -13.26 -2.82
C THR A 91 -6.79 -13.43 -1.35
N ARG A 92 -7.44 -14.37 -0.65
CA ARG A 92 -7.22 -14.62 0.79
C ARG A 92 -5.72 -14.87 1.03
N PHE A 93 -5.06 -13.98 1.75
CA PHE A 93 -3.65 -14.13 2.08
C PHE A 93 -3.53 -14.65 3.51
N LYS A 94 -2.70 -15.68 3.73
CA LYS A 94 -2.48 -16.31 5.05
C LYS A 94 -1.96 -15.36 6.14
N VAL A 95 -1.68 -14.09 5.80
CA VAL A 95 -1.10 -13.09 6.70
C VAL A 95 -2.17 -12.19 7.33
N ASP A 96 -3.42 -12.22 6.86
CA ASP A 96 -4.55 -11.51 7.49
C ASP A 96 -4.72 -11.88 8.98
N GLY A 97 -4.26 -13.08 9.40
CA GLY A 97 -4.25 -13.53 10.79
C GLY A 97 -2.97 -13.23 11.59
N LYS A 98 -1.88 -12.78 10.96
CA LYS A 98 -0.57 -12.53 11.61
C LYS A 98 -0.25 -11.04 11.82
N HIS A 99 -1.00 -10.12 11.22
CA HIS A 99 -0.79 -8.66 11.37
C HIS A 99 -1.51 -8.02 12.56
N ARG A 100 -1.73 -8.75 13.66
CA ARG A 100 -2.12 -8.12 14.94
C ARG A 100 -0.88 -7.57 15.66
N LYS A 101 -0.18 -6.62 15.04
CA LYS A 101 0.69 -5.73 15.82
C LYS A 101 -0.21 -4.76 16.58
N LYS A 102 0.19 -4.34 17.79
CA LYS A 102 -0.60 -3.40 18.61
C LYS A 102 -0.93 -2.08 17.88
N ASN A 103 -0.14 -1.70 16.87
CA ASN A 103 -0.13 -0.34 16.31
C ASN A 103 -0.65 -0.22 14.88
N SER A 104 -0.93 -1.35 14.20
CA SER A 104 -1.49 -1.36 12.85
C SER A 104 -2.78 -2.17 12.72
N VAL A 105 -3.72 -1.65 11.94
CA VAL A 105 -5.02 -2.28 11.67
C VAL A 105 -5.15 -2.53 10.17
N PHE A 106 -5.55 -3.74 9.78
CA PHE A 106 -5.81 -4.12 8.40
C PHE A 106 -7.29 -4.44 8.19
N GLU A 107 -7.90 -3.79 7.21
CA GLU A 107 -9.27 -4.04 6.75
C GLU A 107 -9.23 -4.32 5.25
N ARG A 108 -10.06 -5.25 4.78
CA ARG A 108 -10.15 -5.60 3.36
C ARG A 108 -11.56 -5.36 2.85
N LEU A 109 -11.67 -4.58 1.79
CA LEU A 109 -12.93 -4.25 1.12
C LEU A 109 -12.98 -4.98 -0.22
N GLN A 110 -13.91 -5.94 -0.32
CA GLN A 110 -14.23 -6.57 -1.58
C GLN A 110 -15.20 -5.68 -2.36
N ILE A 111 -14.66 -4.80 -3.20
CA ILE A 111 -15.45 -3.84 -3.96
C ILE A 111 -14.71 -3.48 -5.25
N ASP A 112 -15.46 -3.25 -6.32
CA ASP A 112 -14.90 -2.65 -7.52
C ASP A 112 -14.47 -1.20 -7.21
N ILE A 113 -13.29 -0.79 -7.65
CA ILE A 113 -12.76 0.55 -7.37
C ILE A 113 -13.69 1.62 -7.94
N GLN A 114 -14.40 1.34 -9.05
CA GLN A 114 -15.38 2.27 -9.62
C GLN A 114 -16.56 2.57 -8.68
N HIS A 115 -16.84 1.68 -7.73
CA HIS A 115 -17.92 1.81 -6.75
C HIS A 115 -17.43 2.22 -5.35
N LEU A 116 -16.11 2.35 -5.17
CA LEU A 116 -15.54 2.71 -3.89
C LEU A 116 -15.85 4.17 -3.54
N CYS A 117 -16.48 4.37 -2.38
CA CYS A 117 -16.67 5.69 -1.80
C CYS A 117 -15.95 5.75 -0.44
N LEU A 118 -14.78 6.41 -0.39
CA LEU A 118 -13.97 6.50 0.84
C LEU A 118 -14.74 7.13 2.01
N ASN A 119 -15.62 8.09 1.73
CA ASN A 119 -16.45 8.74 2.75
C ASN A 119 -17.46 7.79 3.43
N LYS A 120 -17.76 6.66 2.79
CA LYS A 120 -18.66 5.63 3.35
C LYS A 120 -17.91 4.58 4.17
N ILE A 121 -16.59 4.65 4.26
CA ILE A 121 -15.80 3.69 5.04
C ILE A 121 -15.79 4.16 6.51
N PRO A 122 -16.37 3.38 7.46
CA PRO A 122 -16.57 3.82 8.83
C PRO A 122 -15.27 4.24 9.53
N VAL A 123 -14.17 3.50 9.34
CA VAL A 123 -12.89 3.82 9.98
C VAL A 123 -12.33 5.17 9.53
N LEU A 124 -12.51 5.53 8.25
CA LEU A 124 -12.08 6.83 7.73
C LEU A 124 -12.95 7.96 8.29
N SER A 125 -14.26 7.75 8.41
CA SER A 125 -15.18 8.76 8.98
C SER A 125 -14.98 9.00 10.47
N LYS A 126 -14.63 7.95 11.23
CA LYS A 126 -14.49 8.01 12.70
C LYS A 126 -13.13 8.56 13.11
N GLU A 127 -12.06 8.01 12.54
CA GLU A 127 -10.69 8.34 12.94
C GLU A 127 -10.18 9.65 12.31
N LYS A 128 -10.79 10.09 11.19
CA LYS A 128 -10.41 11.30 10.42
C LYS A 128 -8.90 11.40 10.14
N LEU A 129 -8.26 10.25 9.91
CA LEU A 129 -6.83 10.19 9.60
C LEU A 129 -6.58 10.67 8.16
N PRO A 130 -5.46 11.37 7.89
CA PRO A 130 -5.01 11.64 6.53
C PRO A 130 -4.91 10.35 5.71
N VAL A 131 -5.52 10.36 4.54
CA VAL A 131 -5.57 9.20 3.63
C VAL A 131 -4.43 9.29 2.61
N VAL A 132 -3.71 8.19 2.44
CA VAL A 132 -2.70 8.00 1.41
C VAL A 132 -3.12 6.85 0.51
N GLY A 133 -3.51 7.17 -0.73
CA GLY A 133 -3.80 6.16 -1.75
C GLY A 133 -2.51 5.59 -2.32
N ILE A 134 -2.38 4.27 -2.35
CA ILE A 134 -1.23 3.56 -2.90
C ILE A 134 -1.70 2.47 -3.87
N GLY A 135 -0.87 2.13 -4.85
CA GLY A 135 -1.20 1.10 -5.82
C GLY A 135 0.00 0.78 -6.69
N LYS A 136 0.11 -0.50 -7.09
CA LYS A 136 1.16 -0.96 -8.00
C LYS A 136 0.65 -1.13 -9.42
N HIS A 137 -0.49 -1.81 -9.57
CA HIS A 137 -1.13 -2.09 -10.85
C HIS A 137 -2.57 -1.60 -10.77
N LEU A 138 -2.84 -0.44 -11.35
CA LEU A 138 -4.18 0.13 -11.46
C LEU A 138 -4.58 0.23 -12.94
N CYS A 139 -4.56 -0.90 -13.65
CA CYS A 139 -4.82 -0.95 -15.09
C CYS A 139 -6.07 -1.77 -15.42
N GLY A 140 -6.91 -1.26 -16.34
CA GLY A 140 -7.99 -1.92 -17.09
C GLY A 140 -9.04 -2.67 -16.28
N MET A 141 -8.71 -3.89 -15.86
CA MET A 141 -9.59 -4.82 -15.13
C MET A 141 -9.96 -4.31 -13.72
N ALA A 142 -9.16 -3.40 -13.16
CA ALA A 142 -9.38 -2.82 -11.83
C ALA A 142 -10.40 -1.66 -11.83
N THR A 143 -10.71 -1.10 -12.99
CA THR A 143 -11.51 0.12 -13.15
C THR A 143 -12.74 -0.05 -14.06
N GLY A 144 -13.12 -1.29 -14.36
CA GLY A 144 -14.33 -1.57 -15.13
C GLY A 144 -14.29 -1.12 -16.59
N MET A 145 -13.23 -1.48 -17.33
CA MET A 145 -13.28 -1.56 -18.80
C MET A 145 -13.34 -3.01 -19.24
#